data_AF-A0A165QXG7-F1
#
_entry.id   AF-A0A165QXG7-F1
#
_cell.length_a   1.000
_cell.length_b   1.000
_cell.length_c   1.000
_cell.angle_alpha   90.00
_cell.angle_beta   90.00
_cell.angle_gamma   90.00
#
_symmetry.space_group_name_H-M   'P 1'
#
loop_
_entity.id
_entity.type
_entity.pdbx_description
1 polymer ?
#
loop_
_entity_poly.entity_id
_entity_poly.type
_entity_poly.pdbx_seq_one_letter_code
_entity_poly.pdbx_strand_id
1 'polypeptide(L)'
;MRPSDRGGIDLGFLLTCSNWSFDADLQIVHAYVKLEIDGETLIDEPLCIDVGLPALLLSVHEDVEPFRWAPADEWQRIPFFCCGCGDPECRAFSFIVRHKADRRLELTEVEEREGRSPRELGTYDIDWSDYAKQVREIGETFLRFVEHLDYRPYFKDTVETVKRQLARG
;
A
#
# COMPACT_ATOMS: atom_id res chain seq x y z
N MET A 1 -30.81 -4.73 -35.29
CA MET A 1 -29.61 -3.86 -35.25
C MET A 1 -29.45 -3.39 -33.80
N ARG A 2 -28.59 -4.07 -33.03
CA ARG A 2 -28.20 -3.69 -31.67
C ARG A 2 -26.67 -3.66 -31.65
N PRO A 3 -26.03 -2.56 -31.27
CA PRO A 3 -24.60 -2.57 -30.96
C PRO A 3 -24.43 -2.29 -29.47
N SER A 4 -24.33 -3.34 -28.66
CA SER A 4 -23.79 -3.24 -27.29
C SER A 4 -23.32 -4.61 -26.81
N ASP A 5 -22.57 -5.30 -27.66
CA ASP A 5 -21.64 -6.37 -27.27
C ASP A 5 -20.23 -5.84 -27.58
N ARG A 6 -19.75 -4.93 -26.74
CA ARG A 6 -18.31 -4.78 -26.53
C ARG A 6 -18.08 -5.23 -25.09
N GLY A 7 -17.42 -6.38 -24.93
CA GLY A 7 -16.85 -6.78 -23.66
C GLY A 7 -15.98 -5.63 -23.16
N GLY A 8 -16.45 -4.93 -22.13
CA GLY A 8 -15.64 -4.01 -21.36
C GLY A 8 -14.69 -4.86 -20.55
N ILE A 9 -13.39 -4.62 -20.70
CA ILE A 9 -12.40 -5.15 -19.78
C ILE A 9 -12.79 -4.59 -18.42
N ASP A 10 -13.04 -5.50 -17.47
CA ASP A 10 -13.21 -5.18 -16.07
C ASP A 10 -11.89 -4.53 -15.62
N LEU A 11 -11.83 -3.20 -15.59
CA LEU A 11 -10.64 -2.48 -15.12
C LEU A 11 -10.82 -2.12 -13.64
N GLY A 12 -11.34 -3.08 -12.87
CA GLY A 12 -11.33 -3.04 -11.41
C GLY A 12 -9.90 -3.24 -10.93
N PHE A 13 -9.44 -2.31 -10.09
CA PHE A 13 -8.24 -2.32 -9.25
C PHE A 13 -7.11 -3.33 -9.57
N LEU A 14 -5.91 -2.82 -9.88
CA LEU A 14 -4.68 -3.59 -9.99
C LEU A 14 -3.59 -2.95 -9.12
N LEU A 15 -3.12 -3.68 -8.11
CA LEU A 15 -1.97 -3.35 -7.30
C LEU A 15 -0.98 -4.52 -7.31
N THR A 16 0.20 -4.29 -7.87
CA THR A 16 1.25 -5.32 -7.95
C THR A 16 2.62 -4.77 -7.56
N CYS A 17 3.42 -5.65 -6.97
CA CYS A 17 4.83 -5.39 -6.63
C CYS A 17 5.71 -6.44 -7.33
N SER A 18 6.65 -6.00 -8.15
CA SER A 18 7.57 -6.87 -8.89
C SER A 18 9.03 -6.39 -8.75
N ASN A 19 10.00 -7.13 -9.30
CA ASN A 19 11.42 -6.74 -9.27
C ASN A 19 11.94 -6.37 -7.87
N TRP A 20 11.61 -7.21 -6.88
CA TRP A 20 11.95 -7.01 -5.48
C TRP A 20 13.47 -6.96 -5.29
N SER A 21 13.95 -6.00 -4.52
CA SER A 21 15.38 -5.85 -4.21
C SER A 21 15.56 -5.39 -2.77
N PHE A 22 16.74 -5.69 -2.22
CA PHE A 22 17.11 -5.34 -0.86
C PHE A 22 18.36 -4.47 -0.89
N ASP A 23 18.27 -3.29 -0.30
CA ASP A 23 19.42 -2.44 -0.02
C ASP A 23 19.95 -2.77 1.38
N ALA A 24 21.10 -3.45 1.44
CA ALA A 24 21.69 -3.87 2.71
C ALA A 24 22.32 -2.73 3.50
N ASP A 25 22.72 -1.64 2.85
CA ASP A 25 23.32 -0.48 3.52
C ASP A 25 22.24 0.36 4.21
N LEU A 26 21.09 0.51 3.55
CA LEU A 26 19.94 1.26 4.08
C LEU A 26 18.95 0.40 4.86
N GLN A 27 19.02 -0.93 4.74
CA GLN A 27 18.07 -1.88 5.32
C GLN A 27 16.63 -1.68 4.82
N ILE A 28 16.49 -1.49 3.50
CA ILE A 28 15.21 -1.20 2.85
C ILE A 28 14.89 -2.23 1.77
N VAL A 29 13.62 -2.65 1.69
CA VAL A 29 13.10 -3.44 0.56
C VAL A 29 12.40 -2.54 -0.45
N HIS A 30 12.84 -2.64 -1.70
CA HIS A 30 12.22 -1.99 -2.84
C HIS A 30 11.45 -2.99 -3.70
N ALA A 31 10.42 -2.51 -4.37
CA ALA A 31 9.78 -3.20 -5.49
C ALA A 31 9.34 -2.18 -6.54
N TYR A 32 9.22 -2.64 -7.77
CA TYR A 32 8.48 -1.91 -8.79
C TYR A 32 6.98 -2.03 -8.48
N VAL A 33 6.36 -0.91 -8.12
CA VAL A 33 4.95 -0.81 -7.75
C VAL A 33 4.16 -0.32 -8.95
N LYS A 34 3.10 -1.06 -9.26
CA LYS A 34 2.09 -0.66 -10.24
C LYS A 34 0.73 -0.62 -9.58
N LEU A 35 0.09 0.56 -9.58
CA LEU A 35 -1.27 0.79 -9.12
C LEU A 35 -2.10 1.39 -10.25
N GLU A 36 -3.11 0.66 -10.71
CA GLU A 36 -4.11 1.12 -11.67
C GLU A 36 -5.52 0.95 -11.10
N ILE A 37 -6.38 1.95 -11.27
CA ILE A 37 -7.77 1.90 -10.82
C ILE A 37 -8.65 2.50 -11.92
N ASP A 38 -9.70 1.79 -12.34
CA ASP A 38 -10.62 2.22 -13.41
C ASP A 38 -9.91 2.63 -14.72
N GLY A 39 -8.75 2.02 -15.00
CA GLY A 39 -7.90 2.31 -16.16
C GLY A 39 -7.01 3.54 -16.02
N GLU A 40 -7.03 4.23 -14.88
CA GLU A 40 -6.08 5.30 -14.53
C GLU A 40 -4.85 4.71 -13.82
N THR A 41 -3.65 5.06 -14.29
CA THR A 41 -2.40 4.69 -13.64
C THR A 41 -2.03 5.74 -12.59
N LEU A 42 -2.08 5.34 -11.31
CA LEU A 42 -1.70 6.20 -10.18
C LEU A 42 -0.24 6.04 -9.80
N ILE A 43 0.29 4.82 -9.90
CA ILE A 43 1.69 4.50 -9.60
C ILE A 43 2.23 3.56 -10.68
N ASP A 44 3.41 3.88 -11.21
CA ASP A 44 4.15 3.03 -12.15
C ASP A 44 5.66 3.30 -12.01
N GLU A 45 6.24 2.93 -10.87
CA GLU A 45 7.63 3.25 -10.53
C GLU A 45 8.22 2.37 -9.42
N PRO A 46 9.57 2.30 -9.28
CA PRO A 46 10.22 1.65 -8.14
C PRO A 46 10.03 2.45 -6.84
N LEU A 47 9.53 1.79 -5.79
CA LEU A 47 9.27 2.37 -4.48
C LEU A 47 9.80 1.48 -3.35
N CYS A 48 10.04 2.09 -2.20
CA CYS A 48 10.18 1.36 -0.94
C CYS A 48 8.80 0.88 -0.50
N ILE A 49 8.73 -0.35 -0.01
CA ILE A 49 7.44 -0.98 0.32
C ILE A 49 7.37 -1.46 1.75
N ASP A 50 8.49 -1.73 2.39
CA ASP A 50 8.55 -2.41 3.68
C ASP A 50 7.99 -1.62 4.85
N VAL A 51 8.30 -0.32 4.92
CA VAL A 51 7.87 0.53 6.05
C VAL A 51 6.36 0.78 6.04
N GLY A 52 5.76 0.95 4.86
CA GLY A 52 4.31 1.15 4.71
C GLY A 52 3.49 -0.13 4.62
N LEU A 53 4.12 -1.29 4.35
CA LEU A 53 3.42 -2.57 4.17
C LEU A 53 2.55 -2.99 5.38
N PRO A 54 2.98 -2.81 6.65
CA PRO A 54 2.11 -3.07 7.79
C PRO A 54 0.80 -2.28 7.75
N ALA A 55 0.84 -0.99 7.41
CA ALA A 55 -0.35 -0.14 7.27
C ALA A 55 -1.22 -0.57 6.08
N LEU A 56 -0.59 -0.93 4.96
CA LEU A 56 -1.29 -1.47 3.79
C LEU A 56 -2.01 -2.78 4.10
N LEU A 57 -1.43 -3.67 4.91
CA LEU A 57 -2.12 -4.89 5.32
C LEU A 57 -3.23 -4.61 6.35
N LEU A 58 -3.03 -3.64 7.24
CA LEU A 58 -4.05 -3.20 8.20
C LEU A 58 -5.29 -2.65 7.47
N SER A 59 -5.10 -1.92 6.37
CA SER A 59 -6.19 -1.30 5.62
C SER A 59 -7.15 -2.29 4.95
N VAL A 60 -6.81 -3.57 4.90
CA VAL A 60 -7.73 -4.65 4.51
C VAL A 60 -8.83 -4.85 5.57
N HIS A 61 -8.58 -4.45 6.81
CA HIS A 61 -9.43 -4.76 7.96
C HIS A 61 -10.02 -3.52 8.64
N GLU A 62 -9.33 -2.39 8.55
CA GLU A 62 -9.65 -1.18 9.29
C GLU A 62 -9.48 0.05 8.40
N ASP A 63 -10.24 1.10 8.70
CA ASP A 63 -9.99 2.39 8.07
C ASP A 63 -8.61 2.90 8.46
N VAL A 64 -7.88 3.44 7.49
CA VAL A 64 -6.57 4.04 7.73
C VAL A 64 -6.50 5.44 7.15
N GLU A 65 -5.72 6.29 7.81
CA GLU A 65 -5.45 7.65 7.39
C GLU A 65 -3.95 7.94 7.60
N PRO A 66 -3.21 8.21 6.51
CA PRO A 66 -1.78 8.36 6.58
C PRO A 66 -1.39 9.69 7.24
N PHE A 67 -0.25 9.67 7.91
CA PHE A 67 0.45 10.82 8.44
C PHE A 67 1.95 10.59 8.31
N ARG A 68 2.57 11.22 7.30
CA ARG A 68 3.97 11.04 6.92
C ARG A 68 4.98 11.35 8.02
N TRP A 69 4.62 12.24 8.94
CA TRP A 69 5.44 12.63 10.08
C TRP A 69 5.20 11.75 11.32
N ALA A 70 4.44 10.65 11.18
CA ALA A 70 4.26 9.68 12.24
C ALA A 70 5.61 9.01 12.58
N PRO A 71 5.92 8.81 13.86
CA PRO A 71 7.08 8.02 14.26
C PRO A 71 6.87 6.53 13.91
N ALA A 72 7.97 5.76 13.86
CA ALA A 72 7.95 4.36 13.42
C ALA A 72 7.02 3.45 14.25
N ASP A 73 6.79 3.77 15.52
CA ASP A 73 5.89 3.04 16.42
C ASP A 73 4.41 3.36 16.19
N GLU A 74 4.10 4.45 15.49
CA GLU A 74 2.78 4.76 14.91
C GLU A 74 2.64 4.20 13.49
N TRP A 75 3.18 3.00 13.25
CA TRP A 75 3.24 2.36 11.92
C TRP A 75 1.89 2.31 11.18
N GLN A 76 0.77 2.28 11.89
CA GLN A 76 -0.59 2.24 11.32
C GLN A 76 -0.93 3.47 10.47
N ARG A 77 -0.22 4.58 10.72
CA ARG A 77 -0.41 5.87 10.04
C ARG A 77 0.66 6.12 8.99
N ILE A 78 1.60 5.21 8.80
CA ILE A 78 2.64 5.40 7.78
C ILE A 78 2.03 5.25 6.37
N PRO A 79 2.39 6.12 5.40
CA PRO A 79 1.96 5.95 4.02
C PRO A 79 2.36 4.59 3.44
N PHE A 80 1.53 4.01 2.57
CA PHE A 80 1.76 2.67 2.05
C PHE A 80 3.06 2.52 1.26
N PHE A 81 3.41 3.55 0.48
CA PHE A 81 4.64 3.57 -0.29
C PHE A 81 5.42 4.81 0.10
N CYS A 82 6.34 4.68 1.04
CA CYS A 82 7.23 5.75 1.47
C CYS A 82 8.64 5.19 1.67
N CYS A 83 9.65 6.05 1.48
CA CYS A 83 11.02 5.62 1.70
C CYS A 83 11.27 5.17 3.13
N GLY A 84 11.95 4.03 3.29
CA GLY A 84 12.33 3.51 4.61
C GLY A 84 13.51 4.23 5.27
N CYS A 85 14.01 5.31 4.66
CA CYS A 85 15.10 6.12 5.23
C CYS A 85 14.67 6.93 6.47
N GLY A 86 13.36 7.02 6.76
CA GLY A 86 12.81 7.78 7.88
C GLY A 86 12.78 9.30 7.65
N ASP A 87 13.05 9.76 6.42
CA ASP A 87 12.94 11.17 6.04
C ASP A 87 11.51 11.45 5.51
N PRO A 88 10.70 12.28 6.20
CA PRO A 88 9.36 12.64 5.75
C PRO A 88 9.37 13.51 4.48
N GLU A 89 10.51 14.08 4.08
CA GLU A 89 10.63 14.79 2.80
C GLU A 89 10.83 13.83 1.63
N CYS A 90 11.06 12.54 1.89
CA CYS A 90 11.17 11.56 0.84
C CYS A 90 9.84 11.34 0.13
N ARG A 91 9.92 10.91 -1.13
CA ARG A 91 8.74 10.66 -1.95
C ARG A 91 7.88 9.58 -1.29
N ALA A 92 6.58 9.86 -1.20
CA ALA A 92 5.61 8.89 -0.75
C ALA A 92 4.28 9.04 -1.51
N PHE A 93 3.58 7.92 -1.64
CA PHE A 93 2.20 7.85 -2.10
C PHE A 93 1.32 7.45 -0.92
N SER A 94 0.33 8.28 -0.67
CA SER A 94 -0.47 8.25 0.55
C SER A 94 -1.93 8.08 0.18
N PHE A 95 -2.59 7.15 0.85
CA PHE A 95 -3.99 6.83 0.59
C PHE A 95 -4.77 6.74 1.88
N ILE A 96 -5.92 7.41 1.93
CA ILE A 96 -6.94 7.18 2.96
C ILE A 96 -7.79 6.00 2.52
N VAL A 97 -8.07 5.09 3.45
CA VAL A 97 -8.94 3.94 3.21
C VAL A 97 -10.16 4.03 4.10
N ARG A 98 -11.34 3.96 3.49
CA ARG A 98 -12.62 3.90 4.21
C ARG A 98 -13.44 2.69 3.76
N HIS A 99 -13.76 1.81 4.68
CA HIS A 99 -14.66 0.69 4.43
C HIS A 99 -16.09 1.18 4.27
N LYS A 100 -16.78 0.68 3.25
CA LYS A 100 -18.19 0.98 2.96
C LYS A 100 -19.04 -0.28 3.17
N ALA A 101 -20.35 -0.11 3.06
CA ALA A 101 -21.27 -1.25 3.01
C ALA A 101 -20.99 -2.14 1.77
N ASP A 102 -21.58 -3.33 1.76
CA ASP A 102 -21.60 -4.22 0.59
C ASP A 102 -20.23 -4.64 0.06
N ARG A 103 -19.25 -4.83 0.95
CA ARG A 103 -17.88 -5.26 0.63
C ARG A 103 -17.18 -4.33 -0.35
N ARG A 104 -17.39 -3.02 -0.17
CA ARG A 104 -16.67 -1.99 -0.91
C ARG A 104 -15.73 -1.21 -0.02
N LEU A 105 -14.72 -0.64 -0.65
CA LEU A 105 -13.72 0.19 -0.02
C LEU A 105 -13.54 1.44 -0.88
N GLU A 106 -13.47 2.59 -0.22
CA GLU A 106 -13.10 3.85 -0.83
C GLU A 106 -11.62 4.10 -0.56
N LEU A 107 -10.87 4.34 -1.62
CA LEU A 107 -9.46 4.68 -1.58
C LEU A 107 -9.29 6.10 -2.10
N THR A 108 -8.82 7.01 -1.25
CA THR A 108 -8.59 8.40 -1.62
C THR A 108 -7.09 8.67 -1.64
N GLU A 109 -6.56 8.98 -2.82
CA GLU A 109 -5.20 9.49 -2.96
C GLU A 109 -5.10 10.89 -2.35
N VAL A 110 -4.07 11.12 -1.55
CA VAL A 110 -3.88 12.38 -0.84
C VAL A 110 -2.46 12.91 -0.94
N GLU A 111 -2.36 14.24 -1.03
CA GLU A 111 -1.16 15.02 -0.73
C GLU A 111 -1.20 15.42 0.77
N GLU A 112 -0.35 14.80 1.57
CA GLU A 112 -0.24 15.11 3.01
C GLU A 112 0.39 16.47 3.27
N ARG A 113 -0.03 17.13 4.35
CA ARG A 113 0.42 18.50 4.70
C ARG A 113 0.68 18.62 6.19
N GLU A 114 1.89 19.03 6.56
CA GLU A 114 2.26 19.15 7.96
C GLU A 114 1.36 20.19 8.68
N GLY A 115 0.73 19.77 9.77
CA GLY A 115 -0.15 20.62 10.58
C GLY A 115 -1.45 21.06 9.88
N ARG A 116 -1.82 20.45 8.74
CA ARG A 116 -3.07 20.75 8.02
C ARG A 116 -3.75 19.46 7.57
N SER A 117 -5.03 19.56 7.21
CA SER A 117 -5.72 18.45 6.55
C SER A 117 -5.04 18.10 5.22
N PRO A 118 -4.95 16.81 4.87
CA PRO A 118 -4.45 16.38 3.57
C PRO A 118 -5.31 16.98 2.45
N ARG A 119 -4.70 17.18 1.29
CA ARG A 119 -5.43 17.55 0.07
C ARG A 119 -5.77 16.28 -0.70
N GLU A 120 -7.04 16.06 -0.95
CA GLU A 120 -7.51 14.98 -1.81
C GLU A 120 -7.12 15.24 -3.27
N LEU A 121 -6.60 14.20 -3.93
CA LEU A 121 -6.20 14.21 -5.34
C LEU A 121 -7.20 13.43 -6.20
N GLY A 122 -7.64 12.27 -5.73
CA GLY A 122 -8.64 11.42 -6.39
C GLY A 122 -9.25 10.43 -5.40
N THR A 123 -10.50 10.02 -5.63
CA THR A 123 -11.23 9.06 -4.79
C THR A 123 -11.80 7.97 -5.67
N TYR A 124 -11.57 6.72 -5.28
CA TYR A 124 -11.87 5.53 -6.05
C TYR A 124 -12.66 4.52 -5.23
N ASP A 125 -13.59 3.86 -5.89
CA ASP A 125 -14.44 2.84 -5.30
C ASP A 125 -14.01 1.45 -5.75
N ILE A 126 -13.56 0.63 -4.81
CA ILE A 126 -12.92 -0.66 -5.08
C ILE A 126 -13.72 -1.79 -4.43
N ASP A 127 -13.78 -2.93 -5.09
CA ASP A 127 -14.25 -4.17 -4.48
C ASP A 127 -13.26 -4.61 -3.39
N TRP A 128 -13.74 -4.76 -2.15
CA TRP A 128 -12.90 -5.12 -1.02
C TRP A 128 -12.21 -6.47 -1.21
N SER A 129 -12.85 -7.43 -1.87
CA SER A 129 -12.27 -8.77 -2.00
C SER A 129 -11.11 -8.80 -2.99
N ASP A 130 -11.17 -8.01 -4.04
CA ASP A 130 -10.06 -7.83 -4.98
C ASP A 130 -8.89 -7.08 -4.33
N TYR A 131 -9.18 -5.95 -3.65
CA TYR A 131 -8.20 -5.22 -2.86
C TYR A 131 -7.48 -6.13 -1.85
N ALA A 132 -8.26 -6.84 -1.04
CA ALA A 132 -7.75 -7.69 0.02
C ALA A 132 -6.91 -8.86 -0.50
N LYS A 133 -7.27 -9.42 -1.65
CA LYS A 133 -6.50 -10.50 -2.29
C LYS A 133 -5.11 -9.99 -2.69
N GLN A 134 -5.04 -8.91 -3.46
CA GLN A 134 -3.78 -8.40 -4.01
C GLN A 134 -2.85 -7.87 -2.91
N VAL A 135 -3.41 -7.18 -1.90
CA VAL A 135 -2.65 -6.71 -0.74
C VAL A 135 -2.07 -7.86 0.09
N ARG A 136 -2.81 -8.95 0.29
CA ARG A 136 -2.30 -10.15 0.98
C ARG A 136 -1.18 -10.82 0.19
N GLU A 137 -1.33 -10.98 -1.12
CA GLU A 137 -0.30 -11.56 -2.00
C GLU A 137 1.03 -10.78 -1.89
N ILE A 138 0.97 -9.45 -1.76
CA ILE A 138 2.15 -8.60 -1.52
C ILE A 138 2.77 -8.91 -0.15
N GLY A 139 1.96 -8.99 0.92
CA GLY A 139 2.45 -9.31 2.27
C GLY A 139 3.13 -10.67 2.35
N GLU A 140 2.55 -11.70 1.73
CA GLU A 140 3.14 -13.03 1.67
C GLU A 140 4.44 -13.05 0.85
N THR A 141 4.48 -12.30 -0.25
CA THR A 141 5.69 -12.19 -1.09
C THR A 141 6.81 -11.49 -0.33
N PHE A 142 6.51 -10.43 0.41
CA PHE A 142 7.46 -9.77 1.29
C PHE A 142 8.06 -10.73 2.30
N LEU A 143 7.24 -11.52 3.01
CA LEU A 143 7.74 -12.47 4.02
C LEU A 143 8.68 -13.51 3.42
N ARG A 144 8.35 -14.06 2.24
CA ARG A 144 9.24 -14.98 1.52
C ARG A 144 10.53 -14.30 1.07
N PHE A 145 10.45 -13.04 0.64
CA PHE A 145 11.61 -12.28 0.17
C PHE A 145 12.62 -12.00 1.29
N VAL A 146 12.14 -11.63 2.48
CA VAL A 146 13.01 -11.26 3.61
C VAL A 146 13.49 -12.43 4.47
N GLU A 147 12.91 -13.63 4.31
CA GLU A 147 13.16 -14.79 5.18
C GLU A 147 14.65 -15.15 5.33
N HIS A 148 15.45 -14.95 4.27
CA HIS A 148 16.86 -15.32 4.22
C HIS A 148 17.81 -14.12 4.31
N LEU A 149 17.28 -12.92 4.54
CA LEU A 149 18.06 -11.68 4.63
C LEU A 149 18.39 -11.38 6.11
N ASP A 150 19.54 -10.76 6.37
CA ASP A 150 19.81 -10.09 7.66
C ASP A 150 19.08 -8.73 7.68
N TYR A 151 17.76 -8.78 7.58
CA TYR A 151 16.89 -7.62 7.43
C TYR A 151 16.56 -6.99 8.79
N ARG A 152 16.92 -5.71 8.94
CA ARG A 152 16.78 -4.92 10.17
C ARG A 152 15.97 -3.65 9.88
N PRO A 153 14.63 -3.76 9.82
CA PRO A 153 13.75 -2.68 9.39
C PRO A 153 13.82 -1.45 10.30
N TYR A 154 13.47 -0.29 9.73
CA TYR A 154 13.26 0.95 10.48
C TYR A 154 12.26 0.78 11.63
N PHE A 155 11.10 0.18 11.33
CA PHE A 155 10.19 -0.33 12.34
C PHE A 155 10.57 -1.77 12.72
N LYS A 156 11.18 -1.96 13.90
CA LYS A 156 11.78 -3.24 14.33
C LYS A 156 10.83 -4.44 14.25
N ASP A 157 9.53 -4.24 14.45
CA ASP A 157 8.54 -5.31 14.45
C ASP A 157 7.84 -5.48 13.09
N THR A 158 8.38 -4.94 11.99
CA THR A 158 7.77 -5.01 10.64
C THR A 158 7.40 -6.45 10.26
N VAL A 159 8.34 -7.39 10.34
CA VAL A 159 8.09 -8.80 9.96
C VAL A 159 7.00 -9.44 10.81
N GLU A 160 7.03 -9.23 12.12
CA GLU A 160 6.04 -9.80 13.04
C GLU A 160 4.66 -9.15 12.85
N THR A 161 4.63 -7.86 12.58
CA THR A 161 3.39 -7.12 12.31
C THR A 161 2.75 -7.57 11.00
N VAL A 162 3.54 -7.75 9.93
CA VAL A 162 3.07 -8.31 8.66
C VAL A 162 2.46 -9.70 8.86
N LYS A 163 3.16 -10.61 9.56
CA LYS A 163 2.64 -11.95 9.88
C LYS A 163 1.30 -11.87 10.62
N ARG A 164 1.20 -10.98 11.60
CA ARG A 164 -0.02 -10.78 12.39
C ARG A 164 -1.18 -10.28 11.54
N GLN A 165 -0.95 -9.30 10.66
CA GLN A 165 -2.02 -8.79 9.79
C GLN A 165 -2.50 -9.86 8.81
N LEU A 166 -1.59 -10.65 8.22
CA LEU A 166 -1.96 -11.76 7.34
C LEU A 166 -2.80 -12.83 8.06
N ALA A 167 -2.50 -13.12 9.33
CA ALA A 167 -3.23 -14.11 10.13
C ALA A 167 -4.65 -13.65 10.57
N ARG A 168 -5.03 -12.39 10.35
CA ARG A 168 -6.39 -11.87 10.64
C ARG A 168 -7.40 -12.20 9.54
N GLY A 169 -6.95 -12.73 8.40
CA GLY A 169 -7.74 -13.02 7.20
C GLY A 169 -8.17 -14.46 7.08
#